data_AF-A0A963I6F1-F1
#
_entry.id   AF-A0A963I6F1-F1
#
_cell.length_a   1.000
_cell.length_b   1.000
_cell.length_c   1.000
_cell.angle_alpha   90.00
_cell.angle_beta   90.00
_cell.angle_gamma   90.00
#
_symmetry.space_group_name_H-M   'P 1'
#
loop_
_entity.id
_entity.type
_entity.pdbx_description
1 polymer ?
#
loop_
_entity_poly.entity_id
_entity_poly.type
_entity_poly.pdbx_seq_one_letter_code
_entity_poly.pdbx_strand_id
1 'polypeptide(L)'
;MNANEPLAAIPITAHAVTLNVLAYLIDQADKGDGTALLASLQPEELDVLRNLPVRELFRLTDQKQPLIHIALDPRQLRLCLARVRERDDGQADRMWFIRRGTPHVLMEELFGTPIREFRELRRVAGMNVRPGRPKVLKAAHAARVRSLWHQLGHRIPLPQRYRRIGEAFPDDSIGSLYGAIHDRHD
;
A
#
# COMPACT_ATOMS: atom_id res chain seq x y z
N MET A 1 -5.75 -17.04 -27.64
CA MET A 1 -5.13 -16.11 -28.61
C MET A 1 -5.03 -14.76 -27.92
N ASN A 2 -3.87 -14.17 -27.61
CA ASN A 2 -2.57 -14.27 -28.27
C ASN A 2 -1.46 -14.74 -27.34
N ALA A 3 -0.59 -15.57 -27.92
CA ALA A 3 0.68 -15.99 -27.37
C ALA A 3 1.72 -14.88 -27.55
N ASN A 4 2.55 -14.70 -26.53
CA ASN A 4 3.92 -14.19 -26.61
C ASN A 4 4.13 -12.89 -27.41
N GLU A 5 3.62 -11.76 -26.90
CA GLU A 5 4.33 -10.50 -27.15
C GLU A 5 5.67 -10.56 -26.41
N PRO A 6 6.82 -10.35 -27.08
CA PRO A 6 8.10 -10.32 -26.40
C PRO A 6 8.06 -9.18 -25.38
N LEU A 7 8.33 -9.51 -24.11
CA LEU A 7 8.46 -8.49 -23.07
C LEU A 7 9.53 -7.50 -23.53
N ALA A 8 9.16 -6.22 -23.65
CA ALA A 8 10.09 -5.17 -24.02
C ALA A 8 11.20 -5.11 -22.96
N ALA A 9 12.40 -5.55 -23.35
CA ALA A 9 13.53 -5.67 -22.45
C ALA A 9 14.30 -4.34 -22.42
N ILE A 10 14.52 -3.79 -21.22
CA ILE A 10 15.20 -2.52 -21.02
C ILE A 10 16.68 -2.82 -20.71
N PRO A 11 17.63 -2.26 -21.47
CA PRO A 11 19.05 -2.49 -21.21
C PRO A 11 19.48 -1.83 -19.90
N ILE A 12 20.24 -2.57 -19.09
CA ILE A 12 20.95 -2.00 -17.93
C ILE A 12 22.30 -1.48 -18.41
N THR A 13 22.51 -0.16 -18.29
CA THR A 13 23.79 0.49 -18.67
C THR A 13 24.67 0.85 -17.47
N ALA A 14 24.14 0.74 -16.25
CA ALA A 14 24.85 1.12 -15.04
C ALA A 14 25.69 -0.05 -14.51
N HIS A 15 27.02 0.09 -14.54
CA HIS A 15 27.99 -0.95 -14.14
C HIS A 15 27.70 -1.57 -12.77
N ALA A 16 27.38 -0.74 -11.77
CA ALA A 16 27.08 -1.19 -10.42
C ALA A 16 25.83 -2.08 -10.38
N VAL A 17 24.81 -1.76 -11.18
CA VAL A 17 23.59 -2.55 -11.27
C VAL A 17 23.86 -3.87 -11.98
N THR A 18 24.59 -3.84 -13.10
CA THR A 18 24.98 -5.04 -13.83
C THR A 18 25.79 -5.99 -12.94
N LEU A 19 26.74 -5.47 -12.16
CA LEU A 19 27.55 -6.27 -11.23
C LEU A 19 26.68 -6.93 -10.15
N ASN A 20 25.76 -6.19 -9.56
CA ASN A 20 24.85 -6.73 -8.54
C ASN A 20 23.95 -7.82 -9.12
N VAL A 21 23.48 -7.66 -10.36
CA VAL A 21 22.70 -8.70 -11.01
C VAL A 21 23.56 -9.93 -11.27
N LEU A 22 24.77 -9.80 -11.83
CA LEU A 22 25.68 -10.95 -12.04
C LEU A 22 25.97 -11.69 -10.72
N ALA A 23 26.28 -10.95 -9.65
CA ALA A 23 26.51 -11.53 -8.34
C ALA A 23 25.28 -12.28 -7.80
N TYR A 24 24.09 -11.72 -8.01
CA TYR A 24 22.82 -12.38 -7.67
C TYR A 24 22.61 -13.67 -8.48
N LEU A 25 22.90 -13.68 -9.79
CA LEU A 25 22.77 -14.87 -10.63
C LEU A 25 23.74 -15.97 -10.19
N ILE A 26 24.97 -15.64 -9.81
CA ILE A 26 25.96 -16.58 -9.26
C ILE A 26 25.46 -17.18 -7.94
N ASP A 27 24.97 -16.34 -7.03
CA ASP A 27 24.41 -16.80 -5.74
C ASP A 27 23.19 -17.71 -5.92
N GLN A 28 22.33 -17.45 -6.92
CA GLN A 28 21.22 -18.33 -7.25
C GLN A 28 21.68 -19.68 -7.82
N ALA A 29 22.72 -19.68 -8.66
CA ALA A 29 23.33 -20.90 -9.18
C ALA A 29 23.94 -21.76 -8.05
N ASP A 30 24.55 -21.12 -7.05
CA ASP A 30 25.12 -21.78 -5.88
C ASP A 30 24.07 -22.38 -4.95
N LYS A 31 22.89 -21.76 -4.86
CA LYS A 31 21.75 -22.24 -4.06
C LYS A 31 21.00 -23.42 -4.69
N GLY A 32 21.33 -23.81 -5.92
CA GLY A 32 20.71 -24.93 -6.62
C GLY A 32 19.39 -24.60 -7.32
N ASP A 33 18.99 -23.32 -7.36
CA ASP A 33 17.82 -22.85 -8.11
C ASP A 33 18.21 -22.40 -9.54
N GLY A 34 18.91 -23.28 -10.25
CA GLY A 34 19.49 -23.00 -11.57
C GLY A 34 18.51 -23.12 -12.73
N THR A 35 17.29 -23.64 -12.51
CA THR A 35 16.36 -23.97 -13.60
C THR A 35 15.94 -22.76 -14.42
N ALA A 36 15.74 -21.60 -13.77
CA ALA A 36 15.44 -20.34 -14.47
C ALA A 36 16.67 -19.74 -15.18
N LEU A 37 17.88 -19.95 -14.63
CA LEU A 37 19.14 -19.48 -15.22
C LEU A 37 19.48 -20.26 -16.48
N LEU A 38 19.29 -21.58 -16.46
CA LEU A 38 19.52 -22.47 -17.59
C LEU A 38 18.54 -22.27 -18.75
N ALA A 39 17.43 -21.54 -18.53
CA ALA A 39 16.56 -21.11 -19.61
C ALA A 39 17.15 -19.98 -20.46
N SER A 40 18.19 -19.30 -19.95
CA SER A 40 18.81 -18.13 -20.58
C SER A 40 20.33 -18.25 -20.80
N LEU A 41 21.01 -19.13 -20.07
CA LEU A 41 22.45 -19.37 -20.12
C LEU A 41 22.74 -20.85 -20.35
N GLN A 42 23.81 -21.15 -21.08
CA GLN A 42 24.34 -22.50 -21.16
C GLN A 42 25.02 -22.89 -19.83
N PRO A 43 25.01 -24.18 -19.45
CA PRO A 43 25.69 -24.66 -18.25
C PRO A 43 27.16 -24.21 -18.17
N GLU A 44 27.88 -24.25 -19.29
CA GLU A 44 29.29 -23.88 -19.36
C GLU A 44 29.51 -22.38 -19.10
N GLU A 45 28.60 -21.52 -19.58
CA GLU A 45 28.64 -20.07 -19.33
C GLU A 45 28.41 -19.77 -17.84
N LEU A 46 27.51 -20.53 -17.21
CA LEU A 46 27.24 -20.41 -15.78
C LEU A 46 28.44 -20.84 -14.94
N ASP A 47 29.09 -21.95 -15.30
CA ASP A 47 30.31 -22.41 -14.63
C ASP A 47 31.47 -21.42 -14.78
N VAL A 48 31.62 -20.79 -15.95
CA VAL A 48 32.59 -19.71 -16.16
C VAL A 48 32.29 -18.52 -15.27
N LEU A 49 31.02 -18.09 -15.20
CA LEU A 49 30.61 -16.97 -14.35
C LEU A 49 30.86 -17.23 -12.86
N ARG A 50 30.61 -18.44 -12.37
CA ARG A 50 30.83 -18.85 -10.97
C ARG A 50 32.31 -18.82 -10.57
N ASN A 51 33.19 -19.19 -11.49
CA ASN A 51 34.63 -19.26 -11.25
C ASN A 51 35.36 -17.96 -11.62
N LEU A 52 34.65 -16.93 -12.08
CA LEU A 52 35.26 -15.71 -12.55
C LEU A 52 35.79 -14.87 -11.37
N PRO A 53 37.07 -14.44 -11.38
CA PRO A 53 37.56 -13.53 -10.37
C PRO A 53 36.77 -12.21 -10.38
N VAL A 54 36.51 -11.63 -9.20
CA VAL A 54 35.76 -10.38 -9.05
C VAL A 54 36.30 -9.25 -9.93
N ARG A 55 37.63 -9.15 -10.09
CA ARG A 55 38.26 -8.16 -10.99
C ARG A 55 37.85 -8.31 -12.46
N GLU A 56 37.60 -9.54 -12.92
CA GLU A 56 37.16 -9.82 -14.28
C GLU A 56 35.65 -9.58 -14.42
N LEU A 57 34.87 -9.80 -13.35
CA LEU A 57 33.46 -9.40 -13.32
C LEU A 57 33.32 -7.88 -13.52
N PHE A 58 34.18 -7.08 -12.87
CA PHE A 58 34.23 -5.63 -13.11
C PHE A 58 34.58 -5.26 -14.56
N ARG A 59 35.46 -6.03 -15.21
CA ARG A 59 35.80 -5.79 -16.63
C ARG A 59 34.67 -6.17 -17.58
N LEU A 60 33.88 -7.20 -17.24
CA LEU A 60 32.70 -7.58 -18.00
C LEU A 60 31.63 -6.49 -17.95
N THR A 61 31.46 -5.82 -16.81
CA THR A 61 30.48 -4.73 -16.69
C THR A 61 30.92 -3.43 -17.35
N ASP A 62 32.22 -3.24 -17.59
CA ASP A 62 32.78 -2.05 -18.26
C ASP A 62 32.67 -2.07 -19.80
N GLN A 63 31.92 -3.02 -20.36
CA GLN A 63 31.71 -3.10 -21.80
C GLN A 63 30.69 -2.07 -22.29
N LYS A 64 30.90 -1.55 -23.52
CA LYS A 64 30.01 -0.55 -24.15
C LYS A 64 28.64 -1.10 -24.55
N GLN A 65 28.47 -2.42 -24.57
CA GLN A 65 27.21 -3.07 -24.92
C GLN A 65 26.52 -3.61 -23.66
N PRO A 66 25.19 -3.44 -23.55
CA PRO A 66 24.45 -3.90 -22.37
C PRO A 66 24.42 -5.44 -22.33
N LEU A 67 25.08 -6.01 -21.31
CA LEU A 67 25.09 -7.45 -21.05
C LEU A 67 23.76 -7.96 -20.50
N ILE A 68 23.03 -7.12 -19.76
CA ILE A 68 21.82 -7.50 -19.04
C ILE A 68 20.65 -6.63 -19.49
N HIS A 69 19.53 -7.28 -19.75
CA HIS A 69 18.26 -6.62 -20.02
C HIS A 69 17.23 -7.04 -18.97
N ILE A 70 16.42 -6.09 -18.51
CA ILE A 70 15.32 -6.37 -17.58
C ILE A 70 14.01 -6.36 -18.35
N ALA A 71 13.25 -7.43 -18.19
CA ALA A 71 11.85 -7.49 -18.58
C ALA A 71 10.97 -7.37 -17.33
N LEU A 72 9.98 -6.50 -17.38
CA LEU A 72 8.97 -6.36 -16.33
C LEU A 72 7.63 -6.85 -16.86
N ASP A 73 6.90 -7.67 -16.10
CA ASP A 73 5.51 -7.96 -16.41
C ASP A 73 4.66 -6.71 -16.08
N PRO A 74 4.13 -6.00 -17.10
CA PRO A 74 3.38 -4.78 -16.87
C PRO A 74 2.06 -5.03 -16.12
N ARG A 75 1.49 -6.23 -16.22
CA ARG A 75 0.25 -6.59 -15.50
C ARG A 75 0.55 -6.74 -14.01
N GLN A 76 1.58 -7.49 -13.65
CA GLN A 76 1.98 -7.66 -12.25
C GLN A 76 2.45 -6.34 -11.64
N LEU A 77 3.23 -5.53 -12.37
CA LEU A 77 3.64 -4.21 -11.90
C LEU A 77 2.43 -3.32 -11.57
N ARG A 78 1.43 -3.26 -12.47
CA ARG A 78 0.20 -2.49 -12.22
C ARG A 78 -0.56 -2.99 -11.00
N LEU A 79 -0.67 -4.30 -10.81
CA LEU A 79 -1.32 -4.88 -9.63
C LEU A 79 -0.58 -4.50 -8.34
N CYS A 80 0.75 -4.60 -8.32
CA CYS A 80 1.55 -4.20 -7.17
C CYS A 80 1.40 -2.70 -6.88
N LEU A 81 1.46 -1.84 -7.90
CA LEU A 81 1.25 -0.40 -7.75
C LEU A 81 -0.16 -0.07 -7.25
N ALA A 82 -1.20 -0.78 -7.73
CA ALA A 82 -2.57 -0.60 -7.25
C ALA A 82 -2.68 -0.94 -5.76
N ARG A 83 -2.10 -2.06 -5.32
CA ARG A 83 -2.08 -2.46 -3.89
C ARG A 83 -1.35 -1.46 -3.00
N VAL A 84 -0.24 -0.90 -3.49
CA VAL A 84 0.50 0.15 -2.75
C VAL A 84 -0.38 1.40 -2.60
N ARG A 85 -1.04 1.84 -3.67
CA ARG A 85 -1.97 2.98 -3.62
C ARG A 85 -3.15 2.73 -2.71
N GLU A 86 -3.80 1.57 -2.80
CA GLU A 86 -4.90 1.19 -1.90
C GLU A 86 -4.48 1.20 -0.43
N ARG A 87 -3.24 0.78 -0.15
CA ARG A 87 -2.66 0.84 1.20
C ARG A 87 -2.42 2.27 1.66
N ASP A 88 -1.89 3.12 0.78
CA ASP A 88 -1.61 4.53 1.09
C ASP A 88 -2.91 5.33 1.27
N ASP A 89 -3.90 5.14 0.38
CA ASP A 89 -5.23 5.74 0.46
C ASP A 89 -5.96 5.26 1.73
N GLY A 90 -5.89 3.96 2.03
CA GLY A 90 -6.45 3.40 3.27
C GLY A 90 -5.80 3.98 4.53
N GLN A 91 -4.50 4.27 4.50
CA GLN A 91 -3.79 4.86 5.62
C GLN A 91 -4.13 6.35 5.79
N ALA A 92 -4.24 7.09 4.68
CA ALA A 92 -4.68 8.48 4.68
C ALA A 92 -6.10 8.61 5.24
N ASP A 93 -7.00 7.71 4.84
CA ASP A 93 -8.38 7.66 5.33
C ASP A 93 -8.42 7.37 6.83
N ARG A 94 -7.72 6.34 7.30
CA ARG A 94 -7.62 6.03 8.74
C ARG A 94 -7.12 7.23 9.53
N MET A 95 -6.08 7.91 9.04
CA MET A 95 -5.53 9.09 9.71
C MET A 95 -6.51 10.27 9.74
N TRP A 96 -7.27 10.48 8.66
CA TRP A 96 -8.35 11.47 8.64
C TRP A 96 -9.40 11.18 9.71
N PHE A 97 -9.89 9.94 9.79
CA PHE A 97 -10.88 9.54 10.80
C PHE A 97 -10.34 9.71 12.23
N ILE A 98 -9.10 9.30 12.47
CA ILE A 98 -8.46 9.47 13.78
C ILE A 98 -8.42 10.94 14.18
N ARG A 99 -7.88 11.81 13.32
CA ARG A 99 -7.79 13.26 13.58
C ARG A 99 -9.15 13.91 13.81
N ARG A 100 -10.19 13.40 13.16
CA ARG A 100 -11.58 13.84 13.34
C ARG A 100 -12.24 13.32 14.62
N GLY A 101 -11.51 12.65 15.50
CA GLY A 101 -12.02 12.18 16.80
C GLY A 101 -12.96 10.99 16.68
N THR A 102 -12.68 10.07 15.76
CA THR A 102 -13.46 8.84 15.59
C THR A 102 -13.27 7.90 16.79
N PRO A 103 -14.35 7.31 17.34
CA PRO A 103 -14.26 6.32 18.42
C PRO A 103 -13.67 5.00 17.91
N HIS A 104 -13.05 4.22 18.80
CA HIS A 104 -12.43 2.94 18.43
C HIS A 104 -13.44 1.98 17.78
N VAL A 105 -14.65 1.87 18.33
CA VAL A 105 -15.71 0.99 17.80
C VAL A 105 -15.99 1.27 16.32
N LEU A 106 -16.04 2.55 15.94
CA LEU A 106 -16.25 2.91 14.54
C LEU A 106 -15.00 2.67 13.67
N MET A 107 -13.80 2.87 14.21
CA MET A 107 -12.57 2.51 13.47
C MET A 107 -12.45 1.00 13.22
N GLU A 108 -12.90 0.19 14.17
CA GLU A 108 -12.97 -1.26 14.03
C GLU A 108 -14.02 -1.66 12.98
N GLU A 109 -15.20 -1.05 13.01
CA GLU A 109 -16.26 -1.29 12.01
C GLU A 109 -15.84 -0.88 10.59
N LEU A 110 -15.21 0.29 10.42
CA LEU A 110 -14.87 0.83 9.10
C LEU A 110 -13.63 0.18 8.47
N PHE A 111 -12.64 -0.19 9.29
CA PHE A 111 -11.31 -0.54 8.81
C PHE A 111 -10.74 -1.82 9.44
N GLY A 112 -11.47 -2.49 10.34
CA GLY A 112 -10.96 -3.63 11.10
C GLY A 112 -9.80 -3.24 12.02
N THR A 113 -9.70 -1.97 12.45
CA THR A 113 -8.56 -1.48 13.22
C THR A 113 -8.58 -2.02 14.67
N PRO A 114 -7.60 -2.86 15.07
CA PRO A 114 -7.52 -3.37 16.43
C PRO A 114 -7.17 -2.25 17.42
N ILE A 115 -7.56 -2.42 18.69
CA ILE A 115 -7.37 -1.38 19.73
C ILE A 115 -5.91 -0.94 19.90
N ARG A 116 -4.94 -1.84 19.70
CA ARG A 116 -3.50 -1.52 19.76
C ARG A 116 -3.10 -0.56 18.63
N GLU A 117 -3.49 -0.87 17.40
CA GLU A 117 -3.24 -0.02 16.23
C GLU A 117 -3.96 1.33 16.36
N PHE A 118 -5.20 1.34 16.84
CA PHE A 118 -5.95 2.57 17.10
C PHE A 118 -5.22 3.52 18.07
N ARG A 119 -4.67 2.99 19.17
CA ARG A 119 -3.90 3.79 20.14
C ARG A 119 -2.62 4.35 19.51
N GLU A 120 -1.96 3.57 18.66
CA GLU A 120 -0.75 4.01 17.96
C GLU A 120 -1.07 5.11 16.94
N LEU A 121 -2.11 4.93 16.13
CA LEU A 121 -2.56 5.95 15.18
C LEU A 121 -2.93 7.27 15.89
N ARG A 122 -3.58 7.20 17.06
CA ARG A 122 -3.84 8.39 17.90
C ARG A 122 -2.57 9.05 18.38
N ARG A 123 -1.57 8.27 18.80
CA ARG A 123 -0.26 8.77 19.25
C ARG A 123 0.45 9.52 18.12
N VAL A 124 0.49 8.92 16.93
CA VAL A 124 1.03 9.51 15.70
C VAL A 124 0.26 10.79 15.32
N ALA A 125 -1.06 10.82 15.53
CA ALA A 125 -1.89 12.01 15.30
C ALA A 125 -1.76 13.10 16.38
N GLY A 126 -0.91 12.92 17.41
CA GLY A 126 -0.76 13.87 18.52
C GLY A 126 -1.93 13.87 19.51
N MET A 127 -2.85 12.89 19.43
CA MET A 127 -4.06 12.78 20.25
C MET A 127 -3.83 11.97 21.53
N ASN A 128 -2.80 12.35 22.29
CA ASN A 128 -2.33 11.65 23.49
C ASN A 128 -3.24 11.77 24.71
N VAL A 129 -4.17 12.74 24.71
CA VAL A 129 -5.15 12.90 25.79
C VAL A 129 -6.25 11.86 25.60
N ARG A 130 -6.66 11.19 26.71
CA ARG A 130 -7.83 10.30 26.70
C ARG A 130 -9.03 11.08 26.17
N PRO A 131 -9.72 10.60 25.13
CA PRO A 131 -10.89 11.30 24.63
C PRO A 131 -11.94 11.32 25.74
N GLY A 132 -12.40 12.52 26.10
CA GLY A 132 -13.62 12.66 26.89
C GLY A 132 -14.82 12.10 26.10
N ARG A 133 -15.96 11.97 26.78
CA ARG A 133 -17.22 11.59 26.11
C ARG A 133 -17.47 12.56 24.93
N PRO A 134 -17.83 12.06 23.73
CA PRO A 134 -18.18 12.93 22.61
C PRO A 134 -19.27 13.94 23.00
N LYS A 135 -19.20 15.13 22.42
CA LYS A 135 -20.16 16.20 22.69
C LYS A 135 -21.53 15.77 22.14
N VAL A 136 -22.55 15.80 22.99
CA VAL A 136 -23.93 15.53 22.56
C VAL A 136 -24.40 16.70 21.68
N LEU A 137 -24.86 16.37 20.47
CA LEU A 137 -25.39 17.37 19.54
C LEU A 137 -26.77 17.84 19.99
N LYS A 138 -27.08 19.12 19.78
CA LYS A 138 -28.42 19.66 20.02
C LYS A 138 -29.43 18.95 19.11
N ALA A 139 -30.65 18.73 19.59
CA ALA A 139 -31.68 17.94 18.90
C ALA A 139 -31.89 18.34 17.42
N ALA A 140 -32.05 19.66 17.15
CA ALA A 140 -32.21 20.16 15.79
C ALA A 140 -30.99 19.86 14.90
N HIS A 141 -29.78 19.95 15.45
CA HIS A 141 -28.55 19.67 14.71
C HIS A 141 -28.39 18.16 14.45
N ALA A 142 -28.68 17.32 15.46
CA ALA A 142 -28.69 15.87 15.33
C ALA A 142 -29.71 15.38 14.28
N ALA A 143 -30.88 16.03 14.19
CA ALA A 143 -31.88 15.72 13.17
C ALA A 143 -31.36 15.98 11.74
N ARG A 144 -30.59 17.06 11.51
CA ARG A 144 -29.95 17.32 10.21
C ARG A 144 -28.93 16.25 9.85
N VAL A 145 -28.11 15.83 10.83
CA VAL A 145 -27.12 14.75 10.64
C VAL A 145 -27.83 13.45 10.22
N ARG A 146 -28.91 13.06 10.92
CA ARG A 146 -29.70 11.87 10.56
C ARG A 146 -30.35 12.00 9.18
N SER A 147 -30.91 13.16 8.86
CA SER A 147 -31.51 13.41 7.54
C SER A 147 -30.49 13.19 6.41
N LEU A 148 -29.28 13.75 6.53
CA LEU A 148 -28.22 13.54 5.55
C LEU A 148 -27.76 12.07 5.50
N TRP A 149 -27.64 11.42 6.67
CA TRP A 149 -27.28 9.99 6.73
C TRP A 149 -28.26 9.11 5.96
N HIS A 150 -29.56 9.36 6.09
CA HIS A 150 -30.60 8.65 5.35
C HIS A 150 -30.56 8.96 3.85
N GLN A 151 -30.31 10.22 3.47
CA GLN A 151 -30.18 10.62 2.05
C GLN A 151 -29.01 9.94 1.34
N LEU A 152 -27.86 9.77 2.01
CA LEU A 152 -26.70 9.09 1.43
C LEU A 152 -27.00 7.62 1.10
N GLY A 153 -27.90 6.97 1.85
CA GLY A 153 -28.35 5.60 1.61
C GLY A 153 -27.24 4.54 1.69
N HIS A 154 -27.60 3.29 1.42
CA HIS A 154 -26.67 2.14 1.52
C HIS A 154 -25.86 1.88 0.24
N ARG A 155 -26.11 2.64 -0.83
CA ARG A 155 -25.37 2.50 -2.10
C ARG A 155 -23.93 3.03 -2.03
N ILE A 156 -23.65 3.87 -1.03
CA ILE A 156 -22.32 4.43 -0.79
C ILE A 156 -21.63 3.57 0.29
N PRO A 157 -20.36 3.16 0.08
CA PRO A 157 -19.60 2.44 1.09
C PRO A 157 -19.58 3.16 2.44
N LEU A 158 -19.63 2.39 3.53
CA LEU A 158 -19.78 2.93 4.89
C LEU A 158 -18.71 3.97 5.27
N PRO A 159 -17.40 3.76 4.99
CA PRO A 159 -16.38 4.80 5.26
C PRO A 159 -16.64 6.09 4.49
N GLN A 160 -17.05 6.00 3.23
CA GLN A 160 -17.34 7.18 2.40
C GLN A 160 -18.58 7.94 2.91
N ARG A 161 -19.58 7.24 3.47
CA ARG A 161 -20.74 7.90 4.09
C ARG A 161 -20.34 8.75 5.29
N TYR A 162 -19.55 8.18 6.20
CA TYR A 162 -19.06 8.95 7.35
C TYR A 162 -18.13 10.07 6.95
N ARG A 163 -17.31 9.88 5.91
CA ARG A 163 -16.47 10.95 5.37
C ARG A 163 -17.30 12.13 4.88
N ARG A 164 -18.32 11.87 4.05
CA ARG A 164 -19.23 12.91 3.56
C ARG A 164 -19.99 13.62 4.67
N ILE A 165 -20.37 12.92 5.74
CA ILE A 165 -20.97 13.57 6.92
C ILE A 165 -19.94 14.42 7.65
N GLY A 166 -18.73 13.94 7.90
CA GLY A 166 -17.69 14.74 8.56
C GLY A 166 -17.30 15.98 7.74
N GLU A 167 -17.32 15.90 6.42
CA GLU A 167 -17.12 17.04 5.51
C GLU A 167 -18.31 18.03 5.57
N ALA A 168 -19.55 17.54 5.66
CA ALA A 168 -20.75 18.38 5.79
C ALA A 168 -20.89 19.05 7.18
N PHE A 169 -20.28 18.47 8.22
CA PHE A 169 -20.30 18.98 9.60
C PHE A 169 -18.86 19.12 10.12
N PRO A 170 -18.09 20.11 9.62
CA PRO A 170 -16.66 20.22 9.89
C PRO A 170 -16.33 20.52 11.36
N ASP A 171 -17.24 21.15 12.11
CA ASP A 171 -17.03 21.52 13.51
C ASP A 171 -17.31 20.38 14.50
N ASP A 172 -17.93 19.30 14.06
CA ASP A 172 -18.28 18.17 14.90
C ASP A 172 -17.30 17.00 14.73
N SER A 173 -16.90 16.40 15.84
CA SER A 173 -16.12 15.16 15.79
C SER A 173 -16.94 14.02 15.20
N ILE A 174 -16.28 13.09 14.54
CA ILE A 174 -16.93 11.87 14.04
C ILE A 174 -17.57 11.09 15.20
N GLY A 175 -17.01 11.12 16.41
CA GLY A 175 -17.67 10.55 17.58
C GLY A 175 -19.01 11.18 17.94
N SER A 176 -19.15 12.50 17.78
CA SER A 176 -20.41 13.21 18.06
C SER A 176 -21.46 12.91 16.99
N LEU A 177 -21.02 12.84 15.73
CA LEU A 177 -21.84 12.48 14.57
C LEU A 177 -22.31 11.01 14.67
N TYR A 178 -21.41 10.09 15.05
CA TYR A 178 -21.71 8.69 15.29
C TYR A 178 -22.81 8.54 16.36
N GLY A 179 -22.68 9.26 17.48
CA GLY A 179 -23.69 9.32 18.53
C GLY A 179 -25.04 9.78 17.99
N ALA A 180 -25.12 10.87 17.24
CA ALA A 180 -26.39 11.35 16.68
C ALA A 180 -27.08 10.38 15.71
N ILE A 181 -26.32 9.50 15.03
CA ILE A 181 -26.84 8.48 14.11
C ILE A 181 -27.34 7.24 14.88
N HIS A 182 -26.71 6.89 16.00
CA HIS A 182 -26.97 5.63 16.72
C HIS A 182 -27.79 5.82 18.01
N ASP A 183 -27.81 7.03 18.58
CA ASP A 183 -28.68 7.37 19.71
C ASP A 183 -30.13 7.40 19.21
N ARG A 184 -30.85 6.33 19.51
CA ARG A 184 -32.32 6.32 19.50
C ARG A 184 -32.77 7.22 20.64
N HIS A 185 -33.27 8.41 20.31
CA HIS A 185 -34.22 9.04 21.20
C HIS A 185 -35.49 8.19 21.14
N ASP A 186 -35.77 7.52 22.25
CA ASP A 186 -37.09 6.96 22.58
C ASP A 186 -38.18 8.03 22.46
#